data_AF-A0A357WVS1-F1
#
_entry.id   AF-A0A357WVS1-F1
#
_cell.length_a   1.000
_cell.length_b   1.000
_cell.length_c   1.000
_cell.angle_alpha   90.00
_cell.angle_beta   90.00
_cell.angle_gamma   90.00
#
_symmetry.space_group_name_H-M   'P 1'
#
loop_
_entity.id
_entity.type
_entity.pdbx_description
1 polymer ?
#
loop_
_entity_poly.entity_id
_entity_poly.type
_entity_poly.pdbx_seq_one_letter_code
_entity_poly.pdbx_strand_id
1 'polypeptide(L)'
;MSEQINNREYRQEVIKQVISELHQGKTVDEVKQKFEEAFSNVSVTEITEAEQALIAEGLPISEVQRLCDVHAAVFKGSIEEIHQTADKSLIPGHPANVLKRENQFIEHFIDTEINEIVSGNTNNLTSTSVKHTLNKLYQIDKHYLIKENLLFPYMEKYGITAPPKVMWGVDDEIRDEIKDLITYLSDKTEVTQDFIYRLDKLSIKIKEMIFKEE
;
A
#
# COMPACT_ATOMS: atom_id res chain seq x y z
N MET A 1 -21.58 30.69 13.50
CA MET A 1 -20.22 30.44 14.07
C MET A 1 -20.27 29.94 15.50
N SER A 2 -21.20 30.39 16.35
CA SER A 2 -21.35 29.93 17.75
C SER A 2 -21.95 28.50 17.88
N GLU A 3 -22.90 28.12 17.03
CA GLU A 3 -23.56 26.80 17.12
C GLU A 3 -22.62 25.62 16.78
N GLN A 4 -21.75 25.78 15.78
CA GLN A 4 -20.78 24.74 15.39
C GLN A 4 -19.68 24.53 16.44
N ILE A 5 -19.23 25.61 17.10
CA ILE A 5 -18.22 25.52 18.19
C ILE A 5 -18.83 24.80 19.40
N ASN A 6 -20.06 25.17 19.78
CA ASN A 6 -20.77 24.56 20.91
C ASN A 6 -21.02 23.05 20.67
N ASN A 7 -21.28 22.65 19.42
CA ASN A 7 -21.48 21.24 19.07
C ASN A 7 -20.18 20.42 19.16
N ARG A 8 -19.03 21.02 18.85
CA ARG A 8 -17.72 20.34 18.94
C ARG A 8 -17.32 20.07 20.39
N GLU A 9 -17.38 21.10 21.24
CA GLU A 9 -17.07 20.97 22.67
C GLU A 9 -18.03 19.99 23.37
N TYR A 10 -19.33 20.07 23.06
CA TYR A 10 -20.33 19.12 23.56
C TYR A 10 -19.97 17.67 23.25
N ARG A 11 -19.55 17.38 22.01
CA ARG A 11 -19.21 16.02 21.58
C ARG A 11 -17.91 15.51 22.19
N GLN A 12 -16.91 16.37 22.35
CA GLN A 12 -15.68 16.02 23.08
C GLN A 12 -16.01 15.62 24.53
N GLU A 13 -16.90 16.36 25.20
CA GLU A 13 -17.34 16.03 26.55
C GLU A 13 -18.15 14.73 26.60
N VAL A 14 -19.00 14.46 25.62
CA VAL A 14 -19.70 13.17 25.52
C VAL A 14 -18.70 12.01 25.36
N ILE A 15 -17.66 12.16 24.53
CA ILE A 15 -16.62 11.15 24.38
C ILE A 15 -15.87 10.90 25.70
N LYS A 16 -15.45 11.97 26.40
CA LYS A 16 -14.80 11.85 27.72
C LYS A 16 -15.69 11.11 28.73
N GLN A 17 -16.99 11.41 28.72
CA GLN A 17 -17.95 10.74 29.60
C GLN A 17 -18.12 9.26 29.25
N VAL A 18 -18.22 8.90 27.97
CA VAL A 18 -18.33 7.49 27.54
C VAL A 18 -17.08 6.70 27.95
N ILE A 19 -15.87 7.25 27.75
CA ILE A 19 -14.62 6.63 28.21
C ILE A 19 -14.61 6.46 29.73
N SER A 20 -15.00 7.50 30.47
CA SER A 20 -15.07 7.44 31.94
C SER A 20 -16.08 6.41 32.44
N GLU A 21 -17.21 6.24 31.75
CA GLU A 21 -18.24 5.27 32.12
C GLU A 21 -17.80 3.83 31.84
N LEU A 22 -17.09 3.60 30.73
CA LEU A 22 -16.45 2.32 30.44
C LEU A 22 -15.38 1.98 31.50
N HIS A 23 -14.62 2.98 31.97
CA HIS A 23 -13.68 2.83 33.09
C HIS A 23 -14.34 2.46 34.42
N GLN A 24 -15.57 2.90 34.64
CA GLN A 24 -16.34 2.58 35.84
C GLN A 24 -17.02 1.20 35.74
N GLY A 25 -16.78 0.45 34.67
CA GLY A 25 -17.27 -0.90 34.47
C GLY A 25 -18.64 -0.99 33.80
N LYS A 26 -19.15 0.12 33.21
CA LYS A 26 -20.34 0.04 32.36
C LYS A 26 -20.03 -0.71 31.08
N THR A 27 -21.03 -1.43 30.58
CA THR A 27 -20.96 -2.18 29.33
C THR A 27 -21.16 -1.25 28.13
N VAL A 28 -20.71 -1.71 26.97
CA VAL A 28 -20.87 -1.00 25.68
C VAL A 28 -22.34 -0.69 25.39
N ASP A 29 -23.25 -1.61 25.71
CA ASP A 29 -24.69 -1.44 25.49
C ASP A 29 -25.30 -0.31 26.36
N GLU A 30 -24.74 -0.06 27.55
CA GLU A 30 -25.22 1.00 28.45
C GLU A 30 -24.80 2.39 28.00
N VAL A 31 -23.63 2.51 27.35
CA VAL A 31 -23.12 3.80 26.84
C VAL A 31 -23.53 4.08 25.39
N LYS A 32 -24.02 3.07 24.69
CA LYS A 32 -24.41 3.11 23.28
C LYS A 32 -25.45 4.19 22.98
N GLN A 33 -26.52 4.26 23.75
CA GLN A 33 -27.61 5.21 23.50
C GLN A 33 -27.12 6.67 23.59
N LYS A 34 -26.28 6.96 24.59
CA LYS A 34 -25.69 8.28 24.81
C LYS A 34 -24.76 8.70 23.67
N PHE A 35 -24.00 7.73 23.15
CA PHE A 35 -23.17 7.94 21.98
C PHE A 35 -24.02 8.19 20.72
N GLU A 36 -25.05 7.38 20.49
CA GLU A 36 -25.96 7.53 19.34
C GLU A 36 -26.69 8.88 19.34
N GLU A 37 -27.17 9.35 20.49
CA GLU A 37 -27.83 10.67 20.61
C GLU A 37 -26.90 11.83 20.22
N ALA A 38 -25.62 11.76 20.59
CA ALA A 38 -24.64 12.79 20.27
C ALA A 38 -24.12 12.74 18.83
N PHE A 39 -24.13 11.55 18.20
CA PHE A 39 -23.46 11.30 16.92
C PHE A 39 -24.38 10.82 15.77
N SER A 40 -25.69 10.72 16.00
CA SER A 40 -26.68 10.23 15.02
C SER A 40 -26.72 10.98 13.68
N ASN A 41 -26.38 12.27 13.66
CA ASN A 41 -26.42 13.13 12.47
C ASN A 41 -25.04 13.66 12.06
N VAL A 42 -23.99 12.89 12.34
CA VAL A 42 -22.61 13.34 12.29
C VAL A 42 -21.81 12.49 11.34
N SER A 43 -21.05 13.10 10.44
CA SER A 43 -20.10 12.36 9.61
C SER A 43 -18.98 11.78 10.46
N VAL A 44 -18.52 10.58 10.13
CA VAL A 44 -17.43 9.88 10.82
C VAL A 44 -16.17 10.74 10.96
N THR A 45 -15.88 11.61 9.99
CA THR A 45 -14.77 12.57 10.03
C THR A 45 -14.84 13.50 11.23
N GLU A 46 -16.03 13.94 11.64
CA GLU A 46 -16.20 14.81 12.82
C GLU A 46 -15.97 14.05 14.13
N ILE A 47 -16.22 12.73 14.16
CA ILE A 47 -15.89 11.87 15.30
C ILE A 47 -14.37 11.76 15.43
N THR A 48 -13.68 11.44 14.34
CA THR A 48 -12.21 11.34 14.31
C THR A 48 -11.55 12.68 14.64
N GLU A 49 -12.09 13.81 14.19
CA GLU A 49 -11.58 15.14 14.55
C GLU A 49 -11.75 15.46 16.03
N ALA A 50 -12.84 15.01 16.66
CA ALA A 50 -13.04 15.15 18.10
C ALA A 50 -12.04 14.28 18.89
N GLU A 51 -11.83 13.04 18.47
CA GLU A 51 -10.85 12.11 19.06
C GLU A 51 -9.41 12.64 18.96
N GLN A 52 -9.01 13.12 17.78
CA GLN A 52 -7.68 13.71 17.58
C GLN A 52 -7.47 14.96 18.44
N ALA A 53 -8.50 15.77 18.62
CA ALA A 53 -8.45 16.92 19.52
C ALA A 53 -8.28 16.49 20.99
N LEU A 54 -8.95 15.41 21.42
CA LEU A 54 -8.78 14.84 22.76
C LEU A 54 -7.37 14.28 22.99
N ILE A 55 -6.77 13.65 21.98
CA ILE A 55 -5.37 13.19 22.04
C ILE A 55 -4.43 14.40 22.18
N ALA A 56 -4.69 15.46 21.42
CA ALA A 56 -3.91 16.70 21.51
C ALA A 56 -4.08 17.40 22.88
N GLU A 57 -5.22 17.25 23.54
CA GLU A 57 -5.49 17.71 24.92
C GLU A 57 -4.83 16.82 26.00
N GLY A 58 -4.16 15.72 25.61
CA GLY A 58 -3.40 14.85 26.51
C GLY A 58 -4.10 13.56 26.91
N LEU A 59 -5.23 13.22 26.29
CA LEU A 59 -5.88 11.93 26.49
C LEU A 59 -5.02 10.81 25.86
N PRO A 60 -4.71 9.71 26.58
CA PRO A 60 -3.91 8.62 26.01
C PRO A 60 -4.62 7.95 24.83
N ILE A 61 -3.85 7.59 23.80
CA ILE A 61 -4.38 6.91 22.61
C ILE A 61 -5.11 5.61 22.98
N SER A 62 -4.62 4.89 23.99
CA SER A 62 -5.25 3.66 24.50
C SER A 62 -6.65 3.86 25.05
N GLU A 63 -6.99 5.07 25.50
CA GLU A 63 -8.32 5.41 26.00
C GLU A 63 -9.29 5.69 24.86
N VAL A 64 -8.82 6.39 23.83
CA VAL A 64 -9.59 6.64 22.60
C VAL A 64 -9.85 5.32 21.87
N GLN A 65 -8.89 4.41 21.83
CA GLN A 65 -9.06 3.09 21.20
C GLN A 65 -10.17 2.23 21.84
N ARG A 66 -10.59 2.50 23.08
CA ARG A 66 -11.71 1.78 23.70
C ARG A 66 -13.07 2.19 23.13
N LEU A 67 -13.14 3.30 22.40
CA LEU A 67 -14.34 3.71 21.68
C LEU A 67 -14.61 2.85 20.45
N CYS A 68 -13.62 2.11 19.95
CA CYS A 68 -13.78 1.24 18.77
C CYS A 68 -14.96 0.26 18.93
N ASP A 69 -15.11 -0.33 20.12
CA ASP A 69 -16.19 -1.29 20.41
C ASP A 69 -17.56 -0.58 20.50
N VAL A 70 -17.59 0.64 21.04
CA VAL A 70 -18.81 1.46 21.10
C VAL A 70 -19.25 1.87 19.70
N HIS A 71 -18.32 2.31 18.86
CA HIS A 71 -18.62 2.65 17.47
C HIS A 71 -19.19 1.44 16.74
N ALA A 72 -18.53 0.29 16.79
CA ALA A 72 -18.98 -0.93 16.12
C ALA A 72 -20.41 -1.33 16.55
N ALA A 73 -20.73 -1.19 17.85
CA ALA A 73 -22.04 -1.47 18.40
C ALA A 73 -23.12 -0.46 17.97
N VAL A 74 -22.78 0.84 17.86
CA VAL A 74 -23.69 1.91 17.43
C VAL A 74 -23.97 1.83 15.93
N PHE A 75 -22.96 1.60 15.11
CA PHE A 75 -23.06 1.68 13.64
C PHE A 75 -23.30 0.32 12.94
N LYS A 76 -23.78 -0.69 13.68
CA LYS A 76 -24.24 -2.02 13.22
C LYS A 76 -23.53 -2.56 11.96
N GLY A 77 -22.31 -3.06 12.13
CA GLY A 77 -21.63 -3.87 11.10
C GLY A 77 -21.07 -3.10 9.90
N SER A 78 -21.13 -1.77 9.90
CA SER A 78 -20.53 -0.94 8.85
C SER A 78 -19.03 -0.71 9.10
N ILE A 79 -18.56 -0.93 10.33
CA ILE A 79 -17.31 -0.37 10.82
C ILE A 79 -16.06 -1.21 10.56
N GLU A 80 -16.20 -2.50 10.31
CA GLU A 80 -15.08 -3.32 9.85
C GLU A 80 -14.56 -2.84 8.48
N GLU A 81 -15.37 -2.14 7.69
CA GLU A 81 -14.97 -1.40 6.47
C GLU A 81 -14.50 0.05 6.73
N ILE A 82 -14.86 0.67 7.86
CA ILE A 82 -14.68 2.13 8.08
C ILE A 82 -13.49 2.44 9.02
N HIS A 83 -13.05 1.49 9.84
CA HIS A 83 -11.84 1.61 10.69
C HIS A 83 -10.56 1.07 10.05
N GLN A 84 -10.63 0.44 8.87
CA GLN A 84 -9.51 0.57 7.96
C GLN A 84 -9.53 2.04 7.56
N THR A 85 -8.55 2.83 7.98
CA THR A 85 -8.14 3.98 7.16
C THR A 85 -8.10 3.43 5.75
N ALA A 86 -9.09 3.73 4.89
CA ALA A 86 -9.23 3.09 3.59
C ALA A 86 -7.84 3.13 2.99
N ASP A 87 -7.19 1.96 2.89
CA ASP A 87 -5.74 1.92 2.67
C ASP A 87 -5.52 2.84 1.49
N LYS A 88 -4.76 3.93 1.68
CA LYS A 88 -4.70 4.98 0.68
C LYS A 88 -4.15 4.42 -0.64
N SER A 89 -3.45 3.29 -0.58
CA SER A 89 -3.02 2.50 -1.74
C SER A 89 -4.15 1.75 -2.46
N LEU A 90 -5.39 1.76 -1.97
CA LEU A 90 -6.59 1.24 -2.65
C LEU A 90 -7.37 2.34 -3.38
N ILE A 91 -7.12 3.62 -3.05
CA ILE A 91 -7.82 4.76 -3.67
C ILE A 91 -7.34 4.90 -5.13
N PRO A 92 -8.23 4.78 -6.14
CA PRO A 92 -7.83 4.94 -7.54
C PRO A 92 -7.17 6.29 -7.82
N GLY A 93 -6.00 6.26 -8.44
CA GLY A 93 -5.22 7.46 -8.79
C GLY A 93 -4.32 7.97 -7.65
N HIS A 94 -4.39 7.41 -6.45
CA HIS A 94 -3.39 7.69 -5.42
C HIS A 94 -2.02 7.11 -5.84
N PRO A 95 -0.88 7.80 -5.62
CA PRO A 95 0.43 7.32 -6.07
C PRO A 95 0.77 5.89 -5.60
N ALA A 96 0.46 5.56 -4.35
CA ALA A 96 0.65 4.20 -3.84
C ALA A 96 -0.23 3.16 -4.57
N ASN A 97 -1.45 3.52 -4.95
CA ASN A 97 -2.32 2.63 -5.74
C ASN A 97 -1.74 2.38 -7.15
N VAL A 98 -1.16 3.42 -7.75
CA VAL A 98 -0.52 3.30 -9.07
C VAL A 98 0.66 2.34 -8.99
N LEU A 99 1.57 2.51 -8.01
CA LEU A 99 2.72 1.63 -7.83
C LEU A 99 2.30 0.17 -7.58
N LYS A 100 1.30 -0.08 -6.72
CA LYS A 100 0.77 -1.44 -6.49
C LYS A 100 0.20 -2.08 -7.76
N ARG A 101 -0.54 -1.30 -8.57
CA ARG A 101 -1.09 -1.79 -9.83
C ARG A 101 0.00 -2.05 -10.88
N GLU A 102 1.05 -1.24 -10.90
CA GLU A 102 2.22 -1.49 -11.74
C GLU A 102 2.92 -2.80 -11.33
N ASN A 103 3.10 -3.05 -10.03
CA ASN A 103 3.64 -4.31 -9.51
C ASN A 103 2.80 -5.52 -9.92
N GLN A 104 1.48 -5.45 -9.75
CA GLN A 104 0.56 -6.49 -10.20
C GLN A 104 0.67 -6.76 -11.71
N PHE A 105 0.83 -5.71 -12.51
CA PHE A 105 1.01 -5.85 -13.96
C PHE A 105 2.36 -6.49 -14.30
N ILE A 106 3.45 -6.08 -13.64
CA ILE A 106 4.79 -6.65 -13.85
C ILE A 106 4.79 -8.14 -13.47
N GLU A 107 4.21 -8.50 -12.32
CA GLU A 107 4.10 -9.88 -11.88
C GLU A 107 3.30 -10.73 -12.88
N HIS A 108 2.15 -10.21 -13.33
CA HIS A 108 1.33 -10.88 -14.35
C HIS A 108 2.08 -11.04 -15.69
N PHE A 109 2.84 -10.03 -16.10
CA PHE A 109 3.65 -10.08 -17.32
C PHE A 109 4.76 -11.13 -17.21
N ILE A 110 5.37 -11.27 -16.03
CA ILE A 110 6.33 -12.34 -15.77
C ILE A 110 5.65 -13.71 -15.87
N ASP A 111 4.50 -13.86 -15.23
CA ASP A 111 3.81 -15.15 -15.16
C ASP A 111 3.24 -15.65 -16.49
N THR A 112 2.94 -14.72 -17.39
CA THR A 112 2.41 -15.03 -18.72
C THR A 112 3.53 -15.07 -19.76
N GLU A 113 4.19 -13.94 -20.02
CA GLU A 113 5.09 -13.80 -21.17
C GLU A 113 6.49 -14.35 -20.88
N ILE A 114 7.05 -14.10 -19.69
CA ILE A 114 8.41 -14.54 -19.34
C ILE A 114 8.45 -16.04 -19.06
N ASN A 115 7.50 -16.57 -18.30
CA ASN A 115 7.43 -18.00 -17.99
C ASN A 115 7.15 -18.86 -19.23
N GLU A 116 6.42 -18.35 -20.23
CA GLU A 116 6.28 -19.01 -21.53
C GLU A 116 7.63 -19.16 -22.25
N ILE A 117 8.49 -18.14 -22.19
CA ILE A 117 9.85 -18.21 -22.74
C ILE A 117 10.72 -19.20 -21.95
N VAL A 118 10.64 -19.13 -20.61
CA VAL A 118 11.46 -19.98 -19.72
C VAL A 118 11.09 -21.47 -19.82
N SER A 119 9.81 -21.78 -19.96
CA SER A 119 9.33 -23.17 -20.09
C SER A 119 9.71 -23.85 -21.40
N GLY A 120 10.28 -23.12 -22.37
CA GLY A 120 10.80 -23.67 -23.63
C GLY A 120 9.72 -24.27 -24.53
N ASN A 121 8.45 -23.92 -24.31
CA ASN A 121 7.29 -24.63 -24.86
C ASN A 121 6.92 -24.24 -26.30
N THR A 122 7.87 -23.80 -27.11
CA THR A 122 7.57 -22.96 -28.27
C THR A 122 8.48 -23.28 -29.45
N ASN A 123 7.90 -23.96 -30.43
CA ASN A 123 8.43 -24.15 -31.78
C ASN A 123 8.61 -22.82 -32.58
N ASN A 124 8.39 -21.66 -31.96
CA ASN A 124 8.33 -20.34 -32.60
C ASN A 124 9.07 -19.21 -31.82
N LEU A 125 9.87 -19.51 -30.79
CA LEU A 125 10.68 -18.47 -30.14
C LEU A 125 11.83 -18.05 -31.06
N THR A 126 11.73 -16.82 -31.56
CA THR A 126 12.83 -16.18 -32.27
C THR A 126 13.55 -15.23 -31.33
N SER A 127 14.85 -15.01 -31.53
CA SER A 127 15.57 -13.96 -30.79
C SER A 127 14.87 -12.60 -30.89
N THR A 128 14.26 -12.30 -32.04
CA THR A 128 13.51 -11.06 -32.26
C THR A 128 12.26 -10.96 -31.36
N SER A 129 11.46 -12.02 -31.26
CA SER A 129 10.26 -12.02 -30.41
C SER A 129 10.63 -11.93 -28.93
N VAL A 130 11.66 -12.67 -28.50
CA VAL A 130 12.15 -12.60 -27.11
C VAL A 130 12.70 -11.22 -26.79
N LYS A 131 13.48 -10.62 -27.69
CA LYS A 131 14.00 -9.27 -27.54
C LYS A 131 12.86 -8.25 -27.43
N HIS A 132 11.78 -8.41 -28.20
CA HIS A 132 10.60 -7.55 -28.06
C HIS A 132 9.95 -7.68 -26.69
N THR A 133 9.77 -8.89 -26.18
CA THR A 133 9.25 -9.14 -24.82
C THR A 133 10.15 -8.53 -23.74
N LEU A 134 11.48 -8.67 -23.85
CA LEU A 134 12.40 -8.03 -22.91
C LEU A 134 12.37 -6.50 -22.95
N ASN A 135 12.18 -5.89 -24.13
CA ASN A 135 12.03 -4.43 -24.22
C ASN A 135 10.72 -3.94 -23.57
N LYS A 136 9.66 -4.75 -23.58
CA LYS A 136 8.45 -4.49 -22.79
C LYS A 136 8.72 -4.65 -21.29
N LEU A 137 9.42 -5.69 -20.87
CA LEU A 137 9.81 -5.88 -19.46
C LEU A 137 10.67 -4.69 -18.97
N TYR A 138 11.59 -4.19 -19.79
CA TYR A 138 12.44 -3.05 -19.47
C TYR A 138 11.66 -1.76 -19.16
N GLN A 139 10.36 -1.68 -19.49
CA GLN A 139 9.52 -0.56 -19.05
C GLN A 139 9.42 -0.44 -17.52
N ILE A 140 9.80 -1.48 -16.76
CA ILE A 140 9.98 -1.44 -15.31
C ILE A 140 10.92 -0.32 -14.84
N ASP A 141 11.85 0.13 -15.69
CA ASP A 141 12.72 1.29 -15.45
C ASP A 141 11.91 2.53 -15.06
N LYS A 142 10.74 2.75 -15.67
CA LYS A 142 9.87 3.89 -15.34
C LYS A 142 9.28 3.78 -13.93
N HIS A 143 8.90 2.57 -13.53
CA HIS A 143 8.38 2.31 -12.19
C HIS A 143 9.47 2.57 -11.13
N TYR A 144 10.68 2.06 -11.36
CA TYR A 144 11.83 2.31 -10.50
C TYR A 144 12.19 3.79 -10.42
N LEU A 145 12.21 4.51 -11.54
CA LEU A 145 12.47 5.96 -11.54
C LEU A 145 11.45 6.75 -10.69
N ILE A 146 10.17 6.37 -10.70
CA ILE A 146 9.15 6.99 -9.84
C ILE A 146 9.49 6.74 -8.37
N LYS A 147 9.78 5.49 -8.00
CA LYS A 147 10.11 5.10 -6.62
C LYS A 147 11.39 5.80 -6.14
N GLU A 148 12.44 5.78 -6.94
CA GLU A 148 13.76 6.36 -6.65
C GLU A 148 13.73 7.89 -6.51
N ASN A 149 12.99 8.58 -7.39
CA ASN A 149 13.00 10.04 -7.43
C ASN A 149 11.85 10.69 -6.64
N LEU A 150 10.75 9.97 -6.40
CA LEU A 150 9.56 10.52 -5.74
C LEU A 150 9.22 9.85 -4.41
N LEU A 151 9.51 8.58 -4.17
CA LEU A 151 9.18 7.91 -2.91
C LEU A 151 10.35 7.93 -1.93
N PHE A 152 11.51 7.47 -2.38
CA PHE A 152 12.72 7.36 -1.56
C PHE A 152 13.13 8.67 -0.89
N PRO A 153 13.10 9.85 -1.55
CA PRO A 153 13.49 11.10 -0.90
C PRO A 153 12.59 11.47 0.28
N TYR A 154 11.29 11.13 0.23
CA TYR A 154 10.41 11.33 1.38
C TYR A 154 10.71 10.34 2.50
N MET A 155 10.96 9.07 2.19
CA MET A 155 11.36 8.07 3.19
C MET A 155 12.62 8.53 3.95
N GLU A 156 13.63 9.01 3.22
CA GLU A 156 14.87 9.52 3.79
C GLU A 156 14.64 10.76 4.66
N LYS A 157 13.75 11.68 4.22
CA LYS A 157 13.36 12.85 5.02
C LYS A 157 12.73 12.47 6.35
N TYR A 158 12.03 11.33 6.43
CA TYR A 158 11.47 10.77 7.65
C TYR A 158 12.43 9.84 8.41
N GLY A 159 13.71 9.79 8.03
CA GLY A 159 14.76 9.03 8.71
C GLY A 159 14.90 7.57 8.26
N ILE A 160 14.11 7.12 7.28
CA ILE A 160 14.18 5.77 6.72
C ILE A 160 15.15 5.79 5.53
N THR A 161 16.43 5.49 5.78
CA THR A 161 17.50 5.64 4.77
C THR A 161 18.09 4.32 4.28
N ALA A 162 18.09 3.27 5.10
CA ALA A 162 18.68 1.99 4.73
C ALA A 162 17.87 1.23 3.66
N PRO A 163 16.53 1.07 3.79
CA PRO A 163 15.75 0.36 2.77
C PRO A 163 15.81 1.00 1.38
N PRO A 164 15.59 2.33 1.21
CA PRO A 164 15.70 2.98 -0.10
C PRO A 164 17.04 2.74 -0.81
N LYS A 165 18.15 2.84 -0.07
CA LYS A 165 19.50 2.64 -0.63
C LYS A 165 19.73 1.21 -1.11
N VAL A 166 19.28 0.22 -0.33
CA VAL A 166 19.42 -1.19 -0.70
C VAL A 166 18.54 -1.51 -1.89
N MET A 167 17.29 -1.03 -1.88
CA MET A 167 16.34 -1.25 -2.97
C MET A 167 16.82 -0.62 -4.28
N TRP A 168 17.37 0.60 -4.24
CA TRP A 168 17.95 1.23 -5.43
C TRP A 168 19.08 0.38 -6.03
N GLY A 169 19.99 -0.14 -5.21
CA GLY A 169 21.03 -1.04 -5.70
C GLY A 169 20.47 -2.28 -6.42
N VAL A 170 19.39 -2.86 -5.90
CA VAL A 170 18.70 -3.99 -6.54
C VAL A 170 18.00 -3.56 -7.84
N ASP A 171 17.39 -2.37 -7.86
CA ASP A 171 16.76 -1.79 -9.05
C ASP A 171 17.79 -1.58 -10.18
N ASP A 172 18.99 -1.08 -9.85
CA ASP A 172 20.13 -0.95 -10.77
C ASP A 172 20.55 -2.30 -11.34
N GLU A 173 20.75 -3.31 -10.49
CA GLU A 173 21.14 -4.64 -10.94
C GLU A 173 20.08 -5.27 -11.85
N ILE A 174 18.79 -5.13 -11.54
CA ILE A 174 17.70 -5.63 -12.40
C ILE A 174 17.73 -4.93 -13.76
N ARG A 175 17.90 -3.59 -13.78
CA ARG A 175 17.97 -2.81 -15.02
C ARG A 175 19.13 -3.26 -15.90
N ASP A 176 20.29 -3.48 -15.31
CA ASP A 176 21.49 -3.91 -16.02
C ASP A 176 21.36 -5.35 -16.53
N GLU A 177 20.82 -6.27 -15.73
CA GLU A 177 20.55 -7.65 -16.16
C GLU A 177 19.57 -7.73 -17.34
N ILE A 178 18.50 -6.91 -17.35
CA ILE A 178 17.57 -6.85 -18.50
C ILE A 178 18.31 -6.35 -19.75
N LYS A 179 19.11 -5.28 -19.65
CA LYS A 179 19.89 -4.75 -20.78
C LYS A 179 20.90 -5.75 -21.31
N ASP A 180 21.55 -6.48 -20.43
CA ASP A 180 22.51 -7.52 -20.78
C ASP A 180 21.84 -8.65 -21.55
N LEU A 181 20.65 -9.09 -21.14
CA LEU A 181 19.87 -10.10 -21.86
C LEU A 181 19.39 -9.60 -23.23
N ILE A 182 18.96 -8.34 -23.33
CA ILE A 182 18.59 -7.71 -24.61
C ILE A 182 19.81 -7.67 -25.56
N THR A 183 20.98 -7.30 -25.03
CA THR A 183 22.23 -7.21 -25.79
C THR A 183 22.69 -8.59 -26.24
N TYR A 184 22.63 -9.59 -25.35
CA TYR A 184 22.98 -10.98 -25.64
C TYR A 184 22.23 -11.56 -26.84
N LEU A 185 20.96 -11.18 -27.03
CA LEU A 185 20.14 -11.62 -28.16
C LEU A 185 20.43 -10.85 -29.46
N SER A 186 21.17 -9.74 -29.42
CA SER A 186 21.44 -8.93 -30.62
C SER A 186 22.42 -9.62 -31.56
N ASP A 187 23.30 -10.46 -31.04
CA ASP A 187 24.34 -11.17 -31.80
C ASP A 187 24.00 -12.65 -32.05
N LYS A 188 22.80 -13.11 -31.65
CA LYS A 188 22.42 -14.53 -31.69
C LYS A 188 21.10 -14.77 -32.41
N THR A 189 21.07 -15.80 -33.25
CA THR A 189 19.86 -16.25 -33.96
C THR A 189 18.94 -17.13 -33.12
N GLU A 190 19.47 -17.72 -32.04
CA GLU A 190 18.75 -18.66 -31.18
C GLU A 190 18.91 -18.37 -29.69
N VAL A 191 17.89 -18.77 -28.93
CA VAL A 191 17.83 -18.65 -27.48
C VAL A 191 18.50 -19.87 -26.85
N THR A 192 19.61 -19.65 -26.16
CA THR A 192 20.37 -20.72 -25.49
C THR A 192 19.77 -21.10 -24.13
N GLN A 193 20.07 -22.31 -23.63
CA GLN A 193 19.69 -22.72 -22.27
C GLN A 193 20.29 -21.82 -21.17
N ASP A 194 21.51 -21.32 -21.37
CA ASP A 194 22.15 -20.33 -20.47
C ASP A 194 21.33 -19.04 -20.37
N PHE A 195 20.86 -18.52 -21.50
CA PHE A 195 19.96 -17.37 -21.53
C PHE A 195 18.66 -17.64 -20.76
N ILE A 196 18.03 -18.80 -20.96
CA ILE A 196 16.79 -19.17 -20.27
C ILE A 196 17.02 -19.21 -18.76
N TYR A 197 18.12 -19.81 -18.30
CA TYR A 197 18.49 -19.85 -16.89
C TYR A 197 18.68 -18.45 -16.30
N ARG A 198 19.36 -17.55 -17.01
CA ARG A 198 19.55 -16.16 -16.57
C ARG A 198 18.23 -15.40 -16.52
N LEU A 199 17.35 -15.60 -17.50
CA LEU A 199 16.03 -14.98 -17.54
C LEU A 199 15.14 -15.46 -16.38
N ASP A 200 15.17 -16.74 -16.05
CA ASP A 200 14.45 -17.31 -14.91
C ASP A 200 14.96 -16.73 -13.57
N LYS A 201 16.28 -16.59 -13.42
CA LYS A 201 16.86 -15.94 -12.23
C LYS A 201 16.43 -14.49 -12.10
N LEU A 202 16.43 -13.75 -13.20
CA LEU A 202 15.98 -12.37 -13.23
C LEU A 202 14.49 -12.26 -12.90
N SER A 203 13.64 -13.16 -13.40
CA SER A 203 12.20 -13.12 -13.12
C SER A 203 11.90 -13.31 -11.63
N ILE A 204 12.61 -14.24 -10.97
CA ILE A 204 12.55 -14.45 -9.52
C ILE A 204 13.01 -13.18 -8.78
N LYS A 205 14.13 -12.58 -9.20
CA LYS A 205 14.66 -11.36 -8.58
C LYS A 205 13.68 -10.19 -8.65
N ILE A 206 12.99 -10.02 -9.78
CA ILE A 206 11.96 -8.98 -9.93
C ILE A 206 10.78 -9.26 -8.98
N LYS A 207 10.32 -10.50 -8.88
CA LYS A 207 9.26 -10.87 -7.93
C LYS A 207 9.65 -10.65 -6.47
N GLU A 208 10.89 -10.95 -6.11
CA GLU A 208 11.42 -10.64 -4.78
C GLU A 208 11.46 -9.12 -4.52
N MET A 209 11.70 -8.30 -5.55
CA MET A 209 11.64 -6.85 -5.43
C MET A 209 10.21 -6.38 -5.20
N ILE A 210 9.25 -6.87 -6.00
CA ILE A 210 7.82 -6.59 -5.81
C ILE A 210 7.37 -6.96 -4.38
N PHE A 211 7.77 -8.12 -3.87
CA PHE A 211 7.45 -8.53 -2.51
C PHE A 211 8.03 -7.61 -1.42
N LYS A 212 9.18 -6.96 -1.66
CA LYS A 212 9.78 -5.99 -0.72
C LYS A 212 9.11 -4.62 -0.76
N GLU A 213 8.39 -4.32 -1.83
CA GLU A 213 7.69 -3.05 -2.02
C GLU A 213 6.28 -3.04 -1.40
N GLU A 214 5.65 -4.21 -1.31
CA GLU A 214 4.35 -4.44 -0.64
C GLU A 214 4.49 -4.63 0.88
#